data_AF-A0A377V945-F1
#
_entry.id   AF-A0A377V945-F1
#
_cell.length_a   1.000
_cell.length_b   1.000
_cell.length_c   1.000
_cell.angle_alpha   90.00
_cell.angle_beta   90.00
_cell.angle_gamma   90.00
#
_symmetry.space_group_name_H-M   'P 1'
#
loop_
_entity.id
_entity.type
_entity.pdbx_description
1 polymer ?
#
loop_
_entity_poly.entity_id
_entity_poly.type
_entity_poly.pdbx_seq_one_letter_code
_entity_poly.pdbx_strand_id
1 'polypeptide(L)'
;MNNDGLTLNQLAERNAALVTDVEKLRAERYRLAAENMAMIRLLTDISDNHVEYLSEGEGTMLVGVPLDYVSEINMYVSRDVNAENPFPATDRILAAVEARGVEKAIAHLEKKFSNIGVQIMNLQWLADSLREGADK
;
A
#
# COMPACT_ATOMS: atom_id res chain seq x y z
N MET A 1 -35.37 -4.31 -18.66
CA MET A 1 -34.01 -3.97 -18.20
C MET A 1 -34.14 -2.71 -17.36
N ASN A 2 -34.10 -2.85 -16.05
CA ASN A 2 -34.20 -1.70 -15.13
C ASN A 2 -32.87 -0.96 -15.16
N ASN A 3 -32.77 0.04 -16.02
CA ASN A 3 -31.81 1.11 -15.79
C ASN A 3 -32.45 1.97 -14.70
N ASP A 4 -31.83 2.01 -13.52
CA ASP A 4 -32.14 2.97 -12.45
C ASP A 4 -32.51 4.30 -13.10
N GLY A 5 -33.69 4.87 -12.81
CA GLY A 5 -34.34 5.97 -13.55
C GLY A 5 -33.56 7.28 -13.66
N LEU A 6 -32.35 7.22 -14.19
CA LEU A 6 -31.35 8.24 -14.40
C LEU A 6 -31.53 8.78 -15.82
N THR A 7 -31.50 10.10 -15.91
CA THR A 7 -31.45 10.80 -17.18
C THR A 7 -30.14 10.52 -17.92
N LEU A 8 -30.12 10.77 -19.22
CA LEU A 8 -28.93 10.59 -20.06
C LEU A 8 -27.71 11.37 -19.52
N ASN A 9 -27.95 12.56 -18.96
CA ASN A 9 -26.90 13.40 -18.37
C ASN A 9 -26.33 12.77 -17.09
N GLN A 10 -27.16 12.23 -16.21
CA GLN A 10 -26.70 11.55 -14.99
C GLN A 10 -25.91 10.27 -15.32
N LEU A 11 -26.29 9.56 -16.38
CA LEU A 11 -25.52 8.43 -16.90
C LEU A 11 -24.14 8.87 -17.44
N ALA A 12 -24.09 10.00 -18.15
CA ALA A 12 -22.84 10.55 -18.66
C ALA A 12 -21.89 10.97 -17.51
N GLU A 13 -22.43 11.64 -16.49
CA GLU A 13 -21.67 12.02 -15.28
C GLU A 13 -21.12 10.79 -14.53
N ARG A 14 -21.96 9.78 -14.32
CA ARG A 14 -21.54 8.52 -13.69
C ARG A 14 -20.45 7.82 -14.50
N ASN A 15 -20.57 7.78 -15.82
CA ASN A 15 -19.56 7.19 -16.68
C ASN A 15 -18.24 7.96 -16.62
N ALA A 16 -18.27 9.29 -16.58
CA ALA A 16 -17.07 10.11 -16.42
C ALA A 16 -16.35 9.83 -15.08
N ALA A 17 -17.12 9.71 -13.99
CA ALA A 17 -16.58 9.34 -12.68
C ALA A 17 -15.95 7.93 -12.70
N LEU A 18 -16.66 6.94 -13.26
CA LEU A 18 -16.16 5.57 -13.36
C LEU A 18 -14.89 5.45 -14.21
N VAL A 19 -14.79 6.20 -15.32
CA VAL A 19 -13.57 6.22 -16.15
C VAL A 19 -12.39 6.76 -15.35
N THR A 20 -12.59 7.84 -14.61
CA THR A 20 -11.57 8.44 -13.73
C THR A 20 -11.09 7.45 -12.68
N ASP A 21 -12.01 6.73 -12.03
CA ASP A 21 -11.68 5.72 -11.03
C ASP A 21 -10.90 4.55 -11.64
N VAL A 22 -11.30 4.07 -12.82
CA VAL A 22 -10.60 2.99 -13.52
C VAL A 22 -9.18 3.40 -13.88
N GLU A 23 -8.97 4.63 -14.33
CA GLU A 23 -7.63 5.15 -14.65
C GLU A 23 -6.75 5.24 -13.41
N LYS A 24 -7.30 5.74 -12.29
CA LYS A 24 -6.59 5.78 -11.00
C LYS A 24 -6.17 4.39 -10.52
N LEU A 25 -7.10 3.43 -10.55
CA LEU A 25 -6.84 2.04 -10.17
C LEU A 25 -5.79 1.38 -11.07
N ARG A 26 -5.80 1.66 -12.38
CA ARG A 26 -4.78 1.17 -13.31
C ARG A 26 -3.40 1.73 -12.95
N ALA A 27 -3.29 3.02 -12.65
CA ALA A 27 -2.03 3.64 -12.26
C ALA A 27 -1.49 3.07 -10.93
N GLU A 28 -2.36 2.86 -9.94
CA GLU A 28 -2.00 2.20 -8.68
C GLU A 28 -1.52 0.77 -8.90
N ARG A 29 -2.24 -0.01 -9.72
CA ARG A 29 -1.83 -1.38 -10.06
C ARG A 29 -0.46 -1.43 -10.73
N TYR A 30 -0.17 -0.51 -11.65
CA TYR A 30 1.14 -0.49 -12.33
C TYR A 30 2.28 -0.17 -11.37
N ARG A 31 2.09 0.76 -10.42
CA ARG A 31 3.10 1.05 -9.39
C ARG A 31 3.38 -0.16 -8.51
N LEU A 32 2.33 -0.86 -8.06
CA LEU A 32 2.51 -2.09 -7.29
C LEU A 32 3.17 -3.21 -8.08
N ALA A 33 2.80 -3.36 -9.34
CA ALA A 33 3.44 -4.34 -10.20
C ALA A 33 4.94 -4.05 -10.34
N ALA A 34 5.34 -2.78 -10.45
CA ALA A 34 6.75 -2.39 -10.47
C ALA A 34 7.47 -2.72 -9.16
N GLU A 35 6.87 -2.41 -8.00
CA GLU A 35 7.41 -2.76 -6.68
C GLU A 35 7.55 -4.27 -6.49
N ASN A 36 6.54 -5.04 -6.89
CA ASN A 36 6.58 -6.50 -6.83
C ASN A 36 7.69 -7.07 -7.74
N MET A 37 7.87 -6.50 -8.94
CA MET A 37 8.96 -6.90 -9.83
C MET A 37 10.33 -6.57 -9.23
N ALA A 38 10.47 -5.42 -8.55
CA ALA A 38 11.70 -5.06 -7.84
C ALA A 38 11.99 -6.07 -6.72
N MET A 39 11.00 -6.43 -5.91
CA MET A 39 11.13 -7.45 -4.87
C MET A 39 11.49 -8.82 -5.44
N ILE A 40 10.81 -9.26 -6.51
CA ILE A 40 11.12 -10.53 -7.17
C ILE A 40 12.57 -10.56 -7.66
N ARG A 41 13.05 -9.48 -8.29
CA ARG A 41 14.45 -9.38 -8.72
C ARG A 41 15.42 -9.59 -7.55
N LEU A 42 15.20 -8.88 -6.44
CA LEU A 42 16.05 -8.99 -5.25
C LEU A 42 16.08 -10.41 -4.67
N LEU A 43 14.92 -11.07 -4.61
CA LEU A 43 14.81 -12.45 -4.14
C LEU A 43 15.49 -13.43 -5.11
N THR A 44 15.36 -13.21 -6.41
CA THR A 44 16.06 -14.01 -7.45
C THR A 44 17.56 -13.84 -7.33
N ASP A 45 18.08 -12.62 -7.16
CA ASP A 45 19.51 -12.37 -7.01
C ASP A 45 20.09 -13.10 -5.79
N ILE A 46 19.37 -13.12 -4.66
CA ILE A 46 19.75 -13.95 -3.49
C ILE A 46 19.71 -15.44 -3.84
N SER A 47 18.61 -15.90 -4.44
CA SER A 47 18.40 -17.30 -4.78
C SER A 47 19.47 -17.83 -5.74
N ASP A 48 19.94 -17.03 -6.68
CA ASP A 48 20.91 -17.46 -7.68
C ASP A 48 22.36 -17.44 -7.16
N ASN A 49 22.62 -16.65 -6.12
CA ASN A 49 23.98 -16.40 -5.62
C ASN A 49 24.23 -16.94 -4.20
N HIS A 50 23.29 -17.69 -3.63
CA HIS A 50 23.49 -18.32 -2.33
C HIS A 50 24.38 -19.56 -2.43
N VAL A 51 25.11 -19.83 -1.34
CA VAL A 51 25.95 -21.02 -1.20
C VAL A 51 25.47 -21.79 0.02
N GLU A 52 25.04 -23.03 -0.20
CA GLU A 52 24.69 -23.95 0.88
C GLU A 52 25.94 -24.64 1.42
N TYR A 53 26.08 -24.70 2.74
CA TYR A 53 27.18 -25.43 3.39
C TYR A 53 26.72 -26.03 4.72
N LEU A 54 27.34 -27.16 5.10
CA LEU A 54 27.12 -27.77 6.40
C LEU A 54 27.95 -27.01 7.45
N SER A 55 27.29 -26.42 8.44
CA SER A 55 27.98 -25.76 9.54
C SER A 55 28.47 -26.81 10.54
N GLU A 56 29.80 -27.00 10.64
CA GLU A 56 30.40 -27.96 11.58
C GLU A 56 30.06 -27.64 13.05
N GLY A 57 29.83 -26.38 13.37
CA GLY A 57 29.48 -25.92 14.73
C GLY A 57 28.00 -26.10 15.10
N GLU A 58 27.10 -26.09 14.11
CA GLU A 58 25.64 -26.17 14.35
C GLU A 58 25.02 -27.49 13.87
N GLY A 59 25.76 -28.32 13.14
CA GLY A 59 25.28 -29.61 12.62
C GLY A 59 24.11 -29.49 11.65
N THR A 60 23.87 -28.29 11.11
CA THR A 60 22.76 -27.98 10.21
C THR A 60 23.26 -27.35 8.91
N MET A 61 22.46 -27.49 7.86
CA MET A 61 22.68 -26.78 6.60
C MET A 61 22.41 -25.29 6.80
N LEU A 62 23.38 -24.47 6.45
CA LEU A 62 23.26 -23.01 6.42
C LEU A 62 23.41 -22.51 4.98
N VAL A 63 22.92 -21.29 4.78
CA VAL A 63 22.99 -20.58 3.52
C VAL A 63 23.82 -19.31 3.71
N GLY A 64 24.93 -19.20 2.99
CA GLY A 64 25.72 -17.99 2.87
C GLY A 64 25.31 -17.20 1.64
N VAL A 65 25.07 -15.91 1.79
CA VAL A 65 24.78 -15.00 0.67
C VAL A 65 25.85 -13.91 0.69
N PRO A 66 26.56 -13.66 -0.43
CA PRO A 66 27.50 -12.54 -0.51
C PRO A 66 26.78 -11.22 -0.19
N LEU A 67 27.45 -10.34 0.55
CA LEU A 67 26.84 -9.11 1.05
C LEU A 67 26.28 -8.21 -0.06
N ASP A 68 26.90 -8.20 -1.25
CA ASP A 68 26.45 -7.41 -2.40
C ASP A 68 25.05 -7.79 -2.91
N TYR A 69 24.61 -9.04 -2.72
CA TYR A 69 23.29 -9.50 -3.15
C TYR A 69 22.21 -9.30 -2.09
N VAL A 70 22.61 -9.07 -0.84
CA VAL A 70 21.71 -8.71 0.26
C VAL A 70 21.77 -7.22 0.60
N SER A 71 22.72 -6.45 0.06
CA SER A 71 22.94 -5.04 0.43
C SER A 71 21.75 -4.16 0.10
N GLU A 72 21.11 -4.39 -1.05
CA GLU A 72 19.93 -3.63 -1.46
C GLU A 72 18.74 -3.96 -0.54
N ILE A 73 18.52 -5.25 -0.19
CA ILE A 73 17.50 -5.63 0.82
C ILE A 73 17.85 -5.09 2.21
N ASN A 74 19.10 -5.19 2.64
CA ASN A 74 19.58 -4.74 3.95
C ASN A 74 19.43 -3.23 4.10
N MET A 75 19.65 -2.45 3.05
CA MET A 75 19.38 -1.02 3.04
C MET A 75 17.92 -0.71 3.43
N TYR A 76 16.98 -1.60 3.08
CA TYR A 76 15.55 -1.45 3.37
C TYR A 76 15.09 -2.11 4.68
N VAL A 77 15.65 -3.27 5.02
CA VAL A 77 15.25 -4.07 6.20
C VAL A 77 16.01 -3.62 7.46
N SER A 78 17.27 -3.19 7.35
CA SER A 78 18.09 -2.81 8.50
C SER A 78 17.89 -1.37 8.97
N ARG A 79 16.95 -0.60 8.38
CA ARG A 79 16.76 0.83 8.69
C ARG A 79 18.09 1.56 8.81
N ASP A 80 18.92 1.50 7.77
CA ASP A 80 19.90 2.57 7.64
C ASP A 80 19.08 3.87 7.61
N VAL A 81 19.19 4.69 8.65
CA VAL A 81 18.20 5.72 9.03
C VAL A 81 18.01 6.81 7.97
N ASN A 82 18.77 6.75 6.86
CA ASN A 82 18.76 7.70 5.76
C ASN A 82 18.47 7.07 4.39
N ALA A 83 18.13 5.78 4.29
CA ALA A 83 17.81 5.16 3.01
C ALA A 83 16.37 5.49 2.56
N GLU A 84 16.19 5.81 1.27
CA GLU A 84 14.88 6.09 0.67
C GLU A 84 14.03 4.80 0.58
N ASN A 85 12.76 4.86 1.00
CA ASN A 85 11.85 3.72 0.92
C ASN A 85 11.57 3.36 -0.55
N PRO A 86 11.89 2.13 -1.01
CA PRO A 86 11.72 1.71 -2.40
C PRO A 86 10.29 1.20 -2.69
N PHE A 87 9.44 1.09 -1.66
CA PHE A 87 8.06 0.59 -1.75
C PHE A 87 6.99 1.63 -1.37
N PRO A 88 7.05 2.88 -1.89
CA PRO A 88 6.13 3.96 -1.50
C PRO A 88 4.68 3.72 -1.92
N ALA A 89 4.41 2.91 -2.95
CA ALA A 89 3.06 2.53 -3.36
C ALA A 89 2.44 1.52 -2.39
N THR A 90 3.23 0.59 -1.86
CA THR A 90 2.81 -0.32 -0.78
C THR A 90 2.44 0.47 0.49
N ASP A 91 3.28 1.43 0.91
CA ASP A 91 2.97 2.33 2.03
C ASP A 91 1.69 3.13 1.80
N ARG A 92 1.53 3.68 0.59
CA ARG A 92 0.32 4.42 0.22
C ARG A 92 -0.94 3.56 0.32
N ILE A 93 -0.86 2.26 0.03
CA ILE A 93 -1.99 1.35 0.18
C ILE A 93 -2.32 1.12 1.63
N LEU A 94 -1.31 0.91 2.48
CA LEU A 94 -1.52 0.78 3.92
C LEU A 94 -2.23 2.03 4.46
N ALA A 95 -1.74 3.21 4.11
CA ALA A 95 -2.32 4.48 4.49
C ALA A 95 -3.77 4.65 3.98
N ALA A 96 -4.04 4.24 2.74
CA ALA A 96 -5.39 4.24 2.17
C ALA A 96 -6.32 3.20 2.83
N VAL A 97 -5.80 2.06 3.31
CA VAL A 97 -6.55 1.07 4.09
C VAL A 97 -6.93 1.64 5.45
N GLU A 98 -5.99 2.31 6.13
CA GLU A 98 -6.22 2.96 7.42
C GLU A 98 -7.28 4.07 7.30
N ALA A 99 -7.14 4.95 6.30
CA ALA A 99 -8.13 6.00 6.01
C ALA A 99 -9.54 5.42 5.76
N ARG A 100 -9.65 4.35 4.95
CA ARG A 100 -10.93 3.65 4.75
C ARG A 100 -11.47 3.02 6.03
N GLY A 101 -10.61 2.61 6.95
CA GLY A 101 -11.00 2.16 8.29
C GLY A 101 -11.68 3.27 9.08
N VAL A 102 -11.09 4.48 9.07
CA VAL A 102 -11.65 5.67 9.72
C VAL A 102 -13.00 6.05 9.11
N GLU A 103 -13.13 6.05 7.78
CA GLU A 103 -14.38 6.34 7.08
C GLU A 103 -15.51 5.35 7.46
N LYS A 104 -15.18 4.06 7.58
CA LYS A 104 -16.14 3.05 8.05
C LYS A 104 -16.56 3.30 9.51
N ALA A 105 -15.64 3.75 10.36
CA ALA A 105 -15.94 4.11 11.74
C ALA A 105 -16.86 5.34 11.80
N ILE A 106 -16.59 6.38 11.01
CA ILE A 106 -17.47 7.56 10.86
C ILE A 106 -18.89 7.12 10.50
N ALA A 107 -19.05 6.33 9.44
CA ALA A 107 -20.35 5.86 8.98
C ALA A 107 -21.09 5.00 10.03
N HIS A 108 -20.35 4.32 10.92
CA HIS A 108 -20.93 3.58 12.04
C HIS A 108 -21.39 4.53 13.15
N LEU A 109 -20.59 5.53 13.50
CA LEU A 109 -20.89 6.50 14.55
C LEU A 109 -22.09 7.38 14.21
N GLU A 110 -22.18 7.86 12.97
CA GLU A 110 -23.30 8.69 12.49
C GLU A 110 -24.66 7.99 12.59
N LYS A 111 -24.68 6.65 12.48
CA LYS A 111 -25.90 5.85 12.65
C LYS A 111 -26.31 5.67 14.11
N LYS A 112 -25.34 5.73 15.04
CA LYS A 112 -25.53 5.33 16.43
C LYS A 112 -25.71 6.51 17.38
N PHE A 113 -25.11 7.65 17.06
CA PHE A 113 -25.09 8.80 17.94
C PHE A 113 -25.58 10.06 17.22
N SER A 114 -26.33 10.89 17.93
CA SER A 114 -26.70 12.24 17.50
C SER A 114 -25.75 13.27 18.13
N ASN A 115 -25.64 14.46 17.54
CA ASN A 115 -24.83 15.58 18.04
C ASN A 115 -23.31 15.32 18.11
N ILE A 116 -22.77 14.49 17.21
CA ILE A 116 -21.33 14.16 17.13
C ILE A 116 -20.58 14.89 16.00
N GLY A 117 -21.12 16.00 15.48
CA GLY A 117 -20.60 16.65 14.28
C GLY A 117 -19.13 17.07 14.36
N VAL A 118 -18.68 17.58 15.51
CA VAL A 118 -17.27 17.96 15.72
C VAL A 118 -16.35 16.74 15.71
N GLN A 119 -16.78 15.63 16.33
CA GLN A 119 -16.02 14.39 16.35
C GLN A 119 -15.90 13.79 14.95
N ILE A 120 -16.97 13.84 14.15
CA ILE A 120 -16.95 13.39 12.75
C ILE A 120 -15.99 14.23 11.91
N MET A 121 -16.00 15.56 12.07
CA MET A 121 -15.05 16.44 11.37
C MET A 121 -13.59 16.10 11.67
N ASN A 122 -13.26 15.84 12.94
CA ASN A 122 -11.89 15.45 13.33
C ASN A 122 -11.47 14.09 12.75
N LEU A 123 -12.38 13.12 12.70
CA LEU A 123 -12.12 11.83 12.07
C LEU A 123 -11.98 11.94 10.55
N GLN A 124 -12.75 12.81 9.91
CA GLN A 124 -12.61 13.08 8.49
C GLN A 124 -11.23 13.67 8.19
N TRP A 125 -10.79 14.64 8.99
CA TRP A 125 -9.44 15.19 8.89
C TRP A 125 -8.35 14.12 9.09
N LEU A 126 -8.53 13.22 10.07
CA LEU A 126 -7.61 12.09 10.27
C LEU A 126 -7.53 11.19 9.04
N ALA A 127 -8.67 10.85 8.42
CA ALA A 127 -8.70 10.02 7.21
C ALA A 127 -7.97 10.68 6.04
N ASP A 128 -8.13 11.99 5.88
CA ASP A 128 -7.45 12.77 4.82
C ASP A 128 -5.94 12.86 5.09
N SER A 129 -5.55 13.15 6.34
CA SER A 129 -4.15 13.18 6.78
C SER A 129 -3.43 11.85 6.55
N LEU A 130 -4.09 10.73 6.87
CA LEU A 130 -3.55 9.39 6.59
C LEU A 130 -3.29 9.20 5.08
N ARG A 131 -4.17 9.66 4.19
CA ARG A 131 -3.96 9.53 2.74
C ARG A 131 -2.84 10.39 2.19
N GLU A 132 -2.69 11.59 2.73
CA GLU A 132 -1.68 12.56 2.29
C GLU A 132 -0.29 12.26 2.87
N GLY A 133 -0.23 11.39 3.88
CA GLY A 133 0.94 11.17 4.73
C GLY A 133 0.92 12.20 5.84
N ALA A 134 0.60 11.76 7.06
CA ALA A 134 0.71 12.60 8.24
C ALA A 134 2.18 13.00 8.40
N ASP A 135 2.47 14.26 8.15
CA ASP A 135 3.78 14.92 8.17
C ASP A 135 4.61 14.80 6.87
N LYS A 136 4.47 15.84 6.02
CA LYS A 136 5.59 16.35 5.23
C LYS A 136 6.47 17.24 6.09
#